data_AF-A0A7J7H706-F1
#
_entry.id   AF-A0A7J7H706-F1
#
_cell.length_a   1.000
_cell.length_b   1.000
_cell.length_c   1.000
_cell.angle_alpha   90.00
_cell.angle_beta   90.00
_cell.angle_gamma   90.00
#
_symmetry.space_group_name_H-M   'P 1'
#
loop_
_entity.id
_entity.type
_entity.pdbx_description
1 polymer ?
#
loop_
_entity_poly.entity_id
_entity_poly.type
_entity_poly.pdbx_seq_one_letter_code
_entity_poly.pdbx_strand_id
1 'polypeptide(L)'
;MELSIHALPIPDSTKNMVPEVTRRSANYHPSIWGDHFLVYASHATEVDVKMGQQLQQQKEEVRKMLVAANDQLSQKLNFIDAIQRLGVSYHFESEIETALQHIYETDYDHHDDKAKDDLYTIALLFRLLRQQGYPISCGKSHLPCI
;
A
#
# COMPACT_ATOMS: atom_id res chain seq x y z
N MET A 1 63.28 -2.71 75.67
CA MET A 1 64.01 -2.31 74.46
C MET A 1 63.10 -2.58 73.28
N GLU A 2 62.86 -1.52 72.52
CA GLU A 2 62.05 -1.42 71.31
C GLU A 2 62.30 -2.56 70.30
N LEU A 3 61.24 -3.00 69.64
CA LEU A 3 61.30 -3.37 68.23
C LEU A 3 60.12 -2.67 67.53
N SER A 4 60.42 -1.50 66.97
CA SER A 4 59.51 -0.72 66.14
C SER A 4 59.47 -1.34 64.74
N ILE A 5 58.33 -1.89 64.33
CA ILE A 5 58.10 -2.39 62.96
C ILE A 5 57.57 -1.20 62.14
N HIS A 6 58.42 -0.63 61.29
CA HIS A 6 57.98 0.34 60.28
C HIS A 6 57.28 -0.39 59.12
N ALA A 7 55.98 -0.18 58.96
CA ALA A 7 55.26 -0.53 57.74
C ALA A 7 55.40 0.61 56.72
N LEU A 8 55.79 0.28 55.50
CA LEU A 8 55.85 1.22 54.37
C LEU A 8 54.43 1.61 53.93
N PRO A 9 54.22 2.82 53.36
CA PRO A 9 52.91 3.22 52.87
C PRO A 9 52.57 2.41 51.62
N ILE A 10 51.37 1.83 51.59
CA ILE A 10 50.77 1.23 50.40
C ILE A 10 50.39 2.39 49.45
N PRO A 11 50.79 2.39 48.17
CA PRO A 11 50.41 3.45 47.25
C PRO A 11 48.90 3.42 46.98
N ASP A 12 48.32 4.62 47.07
CA ASP A 12 46.91 4.92 46.96
C ASP A 12 46.36 4.57 45.55
N SER A 13 45.24 3.85 45.57
CA SER A 13 44.19 3.75 44.55
C SER A 13 44.60 4.08 43.11
N THR A 14 44.90 3.04 42.33
CA THR A 14 44.75 3.08 40.88
C THR A 14 43.27 3.29 40.56
N LYS A 15 42.87 4.56 40.42
CA LYS A 15 41.61 4.93 39.76
C LYS A 15 41.66 4.36 38.35
N ASN A 16 40.82 3.37 38.08
CA ASN A 16 40.57 2.87 36.73
C ASN A 16 40.08 4.06 35.87
N MET A 17 40.99 4.66 35.10
CA MET A 17 40.68 5.76 34.20
C MET A 17 40.01 5.17 32.96
N VAL A 18 38.70 4.94 33.05
CA VAL A 18 37.87 4.68 31.86
C VAL A 18 37.95 5.96 31.02
N PRO A 19 38.46 5.93 29.77
CA PRO A 19 38.48 7.12 28.95
C PRO A 19 37.05 7.59 28.77
N GLU A 20 36.76 8.82 29.20
CA GLU A 20 35.45 9.43 29.00
C GLU A 20 35.27 9.69 27.51
N VAL A 21 34.62 8.76 26.81
CA VAL A 21 34.33 8.88 25.37
C VAL A 21 33.20 9.89 25.20
N THR A 22 33.56 11.15 24.92
CA THR A 22 32.58 12.20 24.65
C THR A 22 31.94 11.98 23.27
N ARG A 23 30.70 11.48 23.24
CA ARG A 23 29.95 11.26 22.00
C ARG A 23 29.28 12.58 21.54
N ARG A 24 29.41 12.92 20.27
CA ARG A 24 28.73 14.10 19.69
C ARG A 24 27.20 13.88 19.65
N SER A 25 26.44 14.89 20.07
CA SER A 25 24.98 14.93 19.91
C SER A 25 24.61 15.18 18.45
N ALA A 26 23.59 14.49 17.95
CA ALA A 26 23.08 14.66 16.60
C ALA A 26 21.98 15.73 16.47
N ASN A 27 21.42 16.22 17.58
CA ASN A 27 20.40 17.28 17.63
C ASN A 27 19.19 17.03 16.71
N TYR A 28 18.73 15.78 16.61
CA TYR A 28 17.53 15.44 15.83
C TYR A 28 16.27 16.03 16.48
N HIS A 29 15.33 16.45 15.63
CA HIS A 29 14.02 16.87 16.09
C HIS A 29 13.25 15.66 16.65
N PRO A 30 12.49 15.82 17.75
CA PRO A 30 11.67 14.75 18.29
C PRO A 30 10.61 14.25 17.30
N SER A 31 10.11 13.04 17.53
CA SER A 31 9.01 12.46 16.75
C SER A 31 7.78 13.35 16.82
N ILE A 32 7.17 13.63 15.67
CA ILE A 32 5.90 14.38 15.59
C ILE A 32 4.73 13.62 16.24
N TRP A 33 4.87 12.32 16.43
CA TRP A 33 3.80 11.44 16.95
C TRP A 33 3.97 11.06 18.42
N GLY A 34 5.19 11.18 18.97
CA GLY A 34 5.49 10.69 20.32
C GLY A 34 4.93 9.29 20.56
N ASP A 35 4.20 9.12 21.66
CA ASP A 35 3.57 7.86 22.07
C ASP A 35 2.11 7.73 21.63
N HIS A 36 1.61 8.66 20.79
CA HIS A 36 0.18 8.78 20.46
C HIS A 36 -0.46 7.47 19.96
N PHE A 37 0.25 6.71 19.13
CA PHE A 37 -0.27 5.45 18.57
C PHE A 37 -0.12 4.24 19.51
N LEU A 38 0.65 4.35 20.60
CA LEU A 38 0.83 3.24 21.54
C LEU A 38 -0.45 2.92 22.32
N VAL A 39 -1.32 3.92 22.54
CA VAL A 39 -2.59 3.78 23.28
C VAL A 39 -3.72 3.20 22.42
N TYR A 40 -3.65 3.38 21.10
CA TYR A 40 -4.72 2.96 20.19
C TYR A 40 -4.75 1.43 19.98
N ALA A 41 -3.58 0.79 19.95
CA ALA A 41 -3.47 -0.65 19.71
C ALA A 41 -4.15 -1.53 20.80
N SER A 42 -4.39 -0.98 22.00
CA SER A 42 -5.02 -1.70 23.11
C SER A 42 -6.55 -1.66 23.11
N HIS A 43 -7.16 -0.81 22.29
CA HIS A 43 -8.61 -0.67 22.20
C HIS A 43 -9.07 -0.94 20.78
N ALA A 44 -9.10 -2.23 20.41
CA ALA A 44 -9.81 -2.65 19.21
C ALA A 44 -11.27 -2.21 19.34
N THR A 45 -11.68 -1.22 18.55
CA THR A 45 -13.08 -0.81 18.48
C THR A 45 -13.90 -1.98 17.94
N GLU A 46 -14.75 -2.54 18.79
CA GLU A 46 -15.76 -3.49 18.35
C GLU A 46 -16.61 -2.83 17.26
N VAL A 47 -16.60 -3.40 16.06
CA VAL A 47 -17.41 -2.93 14.96
C VAL A 47 -18.87 -3.20 15.31
N ASP A 48 -19.68 -2.14 15.43
CA ASP A 48 -21.12 -2.26 15.63
C ASP A 48 -21.72 -3.23 14.61
N VAL A 49 -22.50 -4.22 15.10
CA VAL A 49 -23.09 -5.27 14.28
C VAL A 49 -23.91 -4.68 13.13
N LYS A 50 -24.62 -3.59 13.38
CA LYS A 50 -25.42 -2.89 12.36
C LYS A 50 -24.53 -2.29 11.27
N MET A 51 -23.41 -1.67 11.65
CA MET A 51 -22.42 -1.13 10.71
C MET A 51 -21.79 -2.24 9.86
N GLY A 52 -21.48 -3.39 10.46
CA GLY A 52 -20.98 -4.57 9.72
C GLY A 52 -21.97 -5.10 8.68
N GLN A 53 -23.27 -5.15 9.01
CA GLN A 53 -24.32 -5.56 8.07
C GLN A 53 -24.46 -4.57 6.90
N GLN A 54 -24.45 -3.27 7.18
CA GLN A 54 -24.51 -2.23 6.13
C GLN A 54 -23.30 -2.32 5.19
N LEU A 55 -22.11 -2.53 5.73
CA LEU A 55 -20.90 -2.73 4.93
C LEU A 55 -21.04 -3.94 3.99
N GLN A 56 -21.57 -5.05 4.50
CA GLN A 56 -21.76 -6.25 3.67
C GLN A 56 -22.77 -6.03 2.54
N GLN A 57 -23.86 -5.31 2.81
CA GLN A 57 -24.84 -4.95 1.78
C GLN A 57 -24.21 -4.07 0.70
N GLN A 58 -23.44 -3.05 1.09
CA GLN A 58 -22.76 -2.18 0.14
C GLN A 58 -21.73 -2.94 -0.71
N LYS A 59 -20.97 -3.87 -0.11
CA LYS A 59 -20.05 -4.73 -0.85
C LYS A 59 -20.78 -5.55 -1.91
N GLU A 60 -21.92 -6.11 -1.57
CA GLU A 60 -22.70 -6.92 -2.51
C GLU A 60 -23.24 -6.08 -3.68
N GLU A 61 -23.71 -4.86 -3.41
CA GLU A 61 -24.16 -3.95 -4.48
C GLU A 61 -23.01 -3.58 -5.42
N VAL A 62 -21.81 -3.28 -4.90
CA VAL A 62 -20.63 -3.03 -5.73
C VAL A 62 -20.27 -4.27 -6.57
N ARG A 63 -20.36 -5.46 -5.98
CA ARG A 63 -20.11 -6.74 -6.68
C ARG A 63 -21.06 -6.91 -7.86
N LYS A 64 -22.36 -6.68 -7.65
CA LYS A 64 -23.38 -6.73 -8.71
C LYS A 64 -23.10 -5.72 -9.81
N MET A 65 -22.68 -4.50 -9.47
CA MET A 65 -22.32 -3.49 -10.46
C MET A 65 -21.10 -3.86 -11.31
N LEU A 66 -20.13 -4.60 -10.76
CA LEU A 66 -18.98 -5.10 -11.51
C LEU A 66 -19.35 -6.24 -12.47
N VAL A 67 -20.24 -7.13 -12.01
CA VAL A 67 -20.67 -8.32 -12.77
C VAL A 67 -21.77 -7.99 -13.80
N ALA A 68 -22.53 -6.92 -13.57
CA ALA A 68 -23.57 -6.48 -14.49
C ALA A 68 -22.99 -6.27 -15.90
N ALA A 69 -23.72 -6.79 -16.89
CA ALA A 69 -23.48 -6.45 -18.29
C ALA A 69 -23.85 -4.98 -18.49
N ASN A 70 -22.87 -4.09 -18.31
CA ASN A 70 -23.00 -2.72 -18.74
C ASN A 70 -22.43 -2.60 -20.14
N ASP A 71 -23.29 -2.24 -21.11
CA ASP A 71 -22.93 -2.19 -22.52
C ASP A 71 -21.90 -1.09 -22.85
N GLN A 72 -21.68 -0.14 -21.92
CA GLN A 72 -20.74 0.96 -22.13
C GLN A 72 -19.37 0.70 -21.47
N LEU A 73 -18.36 0.41 -22.31
CA LEU A 73 -16.96 0.22 -21.91
C LEU A 73 -16.43 1.33 -21.00
N SER A 74 -16.67 2.60 -21.35
CA SER A 74 -16.16 3.75 -20.58
C SER A 74 -16.70 3.78 -19.15
N GLN A 75 -17.97 3.45 -18.93
CA GLN A 75 -18.55 3.39 -17.59
C GLN A 75 -17.92 2.26 -16.76
N LYS A 76 -17.72 1.09 -17.37
CA LYS A 76 -17.10 -0.06 -16.71
C LYS A 76 -15.66 0.24 -16.28
N LEU A 77 -14.88 0.85 -17.16
CA LEU A 77 -13.50 1.28 -16.86
C LEU A 77 -13.45 2.34 -15.76
N ASN A 78 -14.33 3.35 -15.80
CA ASN A 78 -14.42 4.37 -14.74
C ASN A 78 -14.78 3.76 -13.38
N PHE A 79 -15.66 2.75 -13.37
CA PHE A 79 -16.07 2.09 -12.15
C PHE A 79 -14.91 1.30 -11.52
N ILE A 80 -14.17 0.54 -12.32
CA ILE A 80 -12.96 -0.16 -11.87
C ILE A 80 -11.93 0.84 -11.33
N ASP A 81 -11.69 1.94 -12.04
CA ASP A 81 -10.74 2.97 -11.61
C ASP A 81 -11.13 3.61 -10.27
N ALA A 82 -12.43 3.91 -10.09
CA ALA A 82 -12.93 4.47 -8.85
C ALA A 82 -12.69 3.51 -7.67
N ILE A 83 -12.98 2.22 -7.84
CA ILE A 83 -12.76 1.20 -6.81
C ILE A 83 -11.28 1.09 -6.43
N GLN A 84 -10.38 1.10 -7.41
CA GLN A 84 -8.94 1.07 -7.18
C GLN A 84 -8.45 2.34 -6.44
N ARG A 85 -8.91 3.52 -6.86
CA ARG A 85 -8.53 4.80 -6.23
C ARG A 85 -9.09 4.99 -4.83
N LEU A 86 -10.23 4.37 -4.52
CA LEU A 86 -10.78 4.32 -3.17
C LEU A 86 -9.99 3.40 -2.23
N GLY A 87 -9.07 2.58 -2.76
CA GLY A 87 -8.26 1.65 -1.96
C GLY A 87 -9.04 0.44 -1.43
N VAL A 88 -10.19 0.12 -2.06
CA VAL A 88 -11.07 -0.99 -1.65
C VAL A 88 -11.12 -2.13 -2.66
N SER A 89 -10.27 -2.09 -3.70
CA SER A 89 -10.21 -3.11 -4.76
C SER A 89 -9.89 -4.51 -4.27
N TYR A 90 -9.20 -4.64 -3.13
CA TYR A 90 -8.86 -5.93 -2.52
C TYR A 90 -10.09 -6.78 -2.12
N HIS A 91 -11.28 -6.18 -2.05
CA HIS A 91 -12.53 -6.91 -1.83
C HIS A 91 -13.16 -7.48 -3.11
N PHE A 92 -12.67 -7.08 -4.29
CA PHE A 92 -13.30 -7.32 -5.58
C PHE A 92 -12.29 -7.80 -6.64
N GLU A 93 -11.18 -8.40 -6.23
CA GLU A 93 -10.07 -8.76 -7.12
C GLU A 93 -10.53 -9.66 -8.28
N SER A 94 -11.30 -10.70 -7.96
CA SER A 94 -11.82 -11.65 -8.95
C SER A 94 -12.83 -11.00 -9.91
N GLU A 95 -13.71 -10.13 -9.42
CA GLU A 95 -14.66 -9.41 -10.26
C GLU A 95 -13.94 -8.46 -11.22
N ILE A 96 -12.93 -7.73 -10.73
CA ILE A 96 -12.14 -6.79 -11.53
C ILE A 96 -11.32 -7.55 -12.59
N GLU A 97 -10.69 -8.67 -12.21
CA GLU A 97 -9.95 -9.53 -13.13
C GLU A 97 -10.86 -10.05 -14.24
N THR A 98 -12.01 -10.62 -13.89
CA THR A 98 -13.01 -11.13 -14.85
C THR A 98 -13.51 -10.01 -15.77
N ALA A 99 -13.78 -8.83 -15.22
CA ALA A 99 -14.24 -7.68 -15.98
C ALA A 99 -13.19 -7.20 -16.99
N LEU A 100 -11.93 -7.12 -16.59
CA LEU A 100 -10.82 -6.69 -17.44
C LEU A 100 -10.45 -7.75 -18.48
N GLN A 101 -10.54 -9.04 -18.13
CA GLN A 101 -10.37 -10.14 -19.08
C GLN A 101 -11.40 -10.04 -20.21
N HIS A 102 -12.68 -9.90 -19.85
CA HIS A 102 -13.73 -9.73 -20.84
C HIS A 102 -13.47 -8.54 -21.75
N ILE A 103 -13.11 -7.37 -21.18
CA ILE A 103 -12.77 -6.16 -21.96
C ILE A 103 -11.58 -6.41 -22.90
N TYR A 104 -10.55 -7.13 -22.44
CA TYR A 104 -9.39 -7.46 -23.27
C TYR A 104 -9.79 -8.33 -24.47
N GLU A 105 -10.62 -9.35 -24.23
CA GLU A 105 -11.09 -10.28 -25.27
C GLU A 105 -12.08 -9.60 -26.24
N THR A 106 -13.01 -8.76 -25.76
CA THR A 106 -14.07 -8.19 -26.60
C THR A 106 -13.73 -6.86 -27.26
N ASP A 107 -13.04 -5.96 -26.55
CA ASP A 107 -12.86 -4.56 -27.01
C ASP A 107 -11.44 -4.29 -27.53
N TYR A 108 -10.43 -4.98 -26.98
CA TYR A 108 -9.05 -4.83 -27.42
C TYR A 108 -8.73 -5.74 -28.61
N ASP A 109 -8.95 -7.05 -28.47
CA ASP A 109 -8.55 -8.06 -29.47
C ASP A 109 -9.38 -8.01 -30.77
N HIS A 110 -10.66 -7.62 -30.69
CA HIS A 110 -11.57 -7.66 -31.84
C HIS A 110 -11.50 -6.44 -32.78
N HIS A 111 -10.46 -5.61 -32.71
CA HIS A 111 -10.10 -4.57 -33.71
C HIS A 111 -11.22 -3.64 -34.22
N ASP A 112 -12.38 -3.55 -33.56
CA ASP A 112 -13.47 -2.71 -34.07
C ASP A 112 -13.13 -1.24 -33.83
N ASP A 113 -12.67 -0.60 -34.91
CA ASP A 113 -12.20 0.78 -34.99
C ASP A 113 -13.28 1.81 -34.63
N LYS A 114 -14.53 1.38 -34.39
CA LYS A 114 -15.68 2.29 -34.24
C LYS A 114 -16.00 2.73 -32.81
N ALA A 115 -15.41 2.10 -31.79
CA ALA A 115 -15.67 2.44 -30.38
C ALA A 115 -14.54 3.26 -29.72
N LYS A 116 -13.47 3.59 -30.46
CA LYS A 116 -12.14 3.93 -29.91
C LYS A 116 -11.70 5.40 -30.06
N ASP A 117 -12.61 6.34 -30.27
CA ASP A 117 -12.24 7.74 -30.55
C ASP A 117 -12.04 8.65 -29.31
N ASP A 118 -12.40 8.19 -28.10
CA ASP A 118 -12.15 8.99 -26.89
C ASP A 118 -10.77 8.68 -26.28
N LEU A 119 -9.86 9.66 -26.34
CA LEU A 119 -8.51 9.58 -25.78
C LEU A 119 -8.53 9.20 -24.29
N TYR A 120 -9.50 9.73 -23.53
CA TYR A 120 -9.62 9.42 -22.10
C TYR A 120 -9.90 7.93 -21.88
N THR A 121 -10.92 7.39 -22.55
CA THR A 121 -11.29 5.98 -22.45
C THR A 121 -10.15 5.06 -22.89
N ILE A 122 -9.44 5.39 -23.97
CA ILE A 122 -8.29 4.60 -24.44
C ILE A 122 -7.12 4.65 -23.46
N ALA A 123 -6.77 5.83 -22.93
CA ALA A 123 -5.70 5.96 -21.95
C ALA A 123 -6.03 5.20 -20.65
N LEU A 124 -7.30 5.24 -20.24
CA LEU A 124 -7.79 4.52 -19.07
C LEU A 124 -7.73 3.00 -19.27
N LEU A 125 -8.25 2.52 -20.39
CA LEU A 125 -8.18 1.12 -20.80
C LEU A 125 -6.73 0.62 -20.79
N PHE A 126 -5.85 1.37 -21.47
CA PHE A 126 -4.43 1.03 -21.57
C PHE A 126 -3.80 0.88 -20.19
N ARG A 127 -4.01 1.87 -19.31
CA ARG A 127 -3.45 1.85 -17.96
C ARG A 127 -4.00 0.66 -17.15
N LEU A 128 -5.32 0.44 -17.13
CA LEU A 128 -5.92 -0.59 -16.30
C LEU A 128 -5.47 -2.00 -16.71
N LEU A 129 -5.42 -2.27 -18.02
CA LEU A 129 -4.93 -3.54 -18.55
C LEU A 129 -3.44 -3.76 -18.22
N ARG A 130 -2.59 -2.74 -18.39
CA ARG A 130 -1.16 -2.81 -18.01
C ARG A 130 -0.94 -3.07 -16.53
N GLN A 131 -1.72 -2.41 -15.67
CA GLN A 131 -1.64 -2.58 -14.23
C GLN A 131 -1.94 -4.02 -13.80
N GLN A 132 -2.77 -4.74 -14.56
CA GLN A 132 -3.09 -6.16 -14.34
C GLN A 132 -2.20 -7.13 -15.14
N GLY A 133 -1.16 -6.63 -15.82
CA GLY A 133 -0.21 -7.47 -16.54
C GLY A 133 -0.67 -7.94 -17.93
N TYR A 134 -1.77 -7.41 -18.46
CA TYR A 134 -2.20 -7.76 -19.83
C TYR A 134 -1.21 -7.21 -20.88
N PRO A 135 -0.86 -8.03 -21.90
CA PRO A 135 0.05 -7.62 -22.95
C PRO A 135 -0.67 -6.73 -23.97
N ILE A 136 -0.58 -5.41 -23.79
CA ILE A 136 -1.09 -4.44 -24.75
C ILE A 136 0.03 -3.66 -25.43
N SER A 137 -0.12 -3.44 -26.74
CA SER A 137 0.80 -2.64 -27.55
C SER A 137 0.61 -1.13 -27.33
N CYS A 138 1.71 -0.37 -27.41
CA CYS A 138 1.69 1.10 -27.38
C CYS A 138 1.43 1.74 -28.76
N GLY A 139 1.23 0.95 -29.83
CA GLY A 139 1.05 1.46 -31.19
C GLY A 139 0.60 0.39 -32.19
N LYS A 140 0.60 0.72 -33.49
CA LYS A 140 0.15 -0.18 -34.58
C LYS A 140 1.04 -1.41 -34.81
N SER A 141 2.19 -1.49 -34.16
CA SER A 141 3.00 -2.71 -34.14
C SER A 141 2.42 -3.66 -33.10
N HIS A 142 2.01 -4.86 -33.49
CA HIS A 142 1.56 -5.96 -32.61
C HIS A 142 2.68 -6.52 -31.69
N LEU A 143 3.58 -5.68 -31.22
CA LEU A 143 4.62 -6.07 -30.28
C LEU A 143 4.21 -5.61 -28.87
N PRO A 144 4.11 -6.54 -27.90
CA PRO A 144 3.91 -6.17 -26.52
C PRO A 144 5.14 -5.39 -26.05
N CYS A 145 4.92 -4.21 -25.47
CA CYS A 145 6.00 -3.48 -24.83
C CYS A 145 6.33 -4.19 -23.51
N ILE A 146 7.41 -4.97 -23.48
CA ILE A 146 7.97 -5.57 -22.25
C ILE A 146 8.81 -4.52 -21.53
#